data_AF-A0A9D2CUG6-F1
#
_entry.id   AF-A0A9D2CUG6-F1
#
_cell.length_a   1.000
_cell.length_b   1.000
_cell.length_c   1.000
_cell.angle_alpha   90.00
_cell.angle_beta   90.00
_cell.angle_gamma   90.00
#
_symmetry.space_group_name_H-M   'P 1'
#
loop_
_entity.id
_entity.type
_entity.pdbx_description
1 polymer ?
#
loop_
_entity_poly.entity_id
_entity_poly.type
_entity_poly.pdbx_seq_one_letter_code
_entity_poly.pdbx_strand_id
1 'polypeptide(L)'
;MVEESHIDKCSHSNDLAGALEHVKAYDEAVRTAVEYAERIGNTLVIVTADHETGGLQYNGETADMLNDGMYTRGSHSSANVPYFVFGDIDYEFADVMDNTWLSRLCRAVLSA
;
A
#
# COMPACT_ATOMS: atom_id res chain seq x y z
N MET A 1 11.60 5.81 -5.54
CA MET A 1 10.70 4.71 -5.14
C MET A 1 11.09 4.29 -3.75
N VAL A 2 10.11 4.07 -2.87
CA VAL A 2 10.29 3.61 -1.49
C VAL A 2 9.38 2.40 -1.30
N GLU A 3 9.86 1.36 -0.64
CA GLU A 3 9.19 0.07 -0.49
C GLU A 3 9.38 -0.46 0.93
N GLU A 4 8.30 -0.92 1.57
CA GLU A 4 8.37 -1.71 2.79
C GLU A 4 8.10 -3.19 2.49
N SER A 5 9.17 -3.93 2.21
CA SER A 5 9.11 -5.31 1.73
C SER A 5 8.67 -6.34 2.79
N HIS A 6 8.71 -6.02 4.09
CA HIS A 6 8.49 -7.04 5.12
C HIS A 6 7.02 -7.29 5.42
N ILE A 7 6.10 -6.43 4.99
CA ILE A 7 4.66 -6.71 5.05
C ILE A 7 4.34 -8.02 4.31
N ASP A 8 4.92 -8.18 3.11
CA ASP A 8 4.80 -9.40 2.30
C ASP A 8 5.47 -10.60 2.98
N LYS A 9 6.72 -10.46 3.44
CA LYS A 9 7.48 -11.54 4.08
C LYS A 9 6.81 -12.07 5.36
N CYS A 10 6.30 -11.18 6.20
CA CYS A 10 5.57 -11.54 7.41
C CYS A 10 4.26 -12.25 7.04
N SER A 11 3.52 -11.74 6.05
CA SER A 11 2.28 -12.37 5.59
C SER A 11 2.52 -13.74 4.94
N HIS A 12 3.64 -13.97 4.26
CA HIS A 12 4.05 -15.31 3.80
C HIS A 12 4.27 -16.29 4.97
N SER A 13 4.72 -15.78 6.11
CA SER A 13 4.98 -16.56 7.33
C SER A 13 3.76 -16.58 8.27
N ASN A 14 2.63 -16.00 7.86
CA ASN A 14 1.43 -15.75 8.67
C ASN A 14 1.69 -15.01 9.98
N ASP A 15 2.72 -14.16 10.04
CA ASP A 15 3.06 -13.37 11.22
C ASP A 15 2.28 -12.05 11.20
N LEU A 16 1.10 -12.04 11.84
CA LEU A 16 0.21 -10.88 11.84
C LEU A 16 0.82 -9.71 12.60
N ALA A 17 1.49 -10.00 13.72
CA ALA A 17 2.11 -8.97 14.55
C ALA A 17 3.23 -8.26 13.78
N GLY A 18 4.11 -9.01 13.12
CA GLY A 18 5.17 -8.46 12.28
C GLY A 18 4.63 -7.70 11.07
N ALA A 19 3.61 -8.24 10.39
CA ALA A 19 2.98 -7.54 9.27
C ALA A 19 2.39 -6.17 9.72
N LEU A 20 1.71 -6.13 10.87
CA LEU A 20 1.16 -4.89 11.43
C LEU A 20 2.26 -3.90 11.87
N GLU A 21 3.38 -4.38 12.39
CA GLU A 21 4.53 -3.54 12.71
C GLU A 21 5.09 -2.87 11.45
N HIS A 22 5.25 -3.63 10.37
CA HIS A 22 5.75 -3.09 9.10
C HIS A 22 4.73 -2.18 8.40
N VAL A 23 3.42 -2.45 8.51
CA VAL A 23 2.39 -1.51 8.04
C VAL A 23 2.48 -0.16 8.77
N LYS A 24 2.72 -0.17 10.08
CA LYS A 24 2.93 1.08 10.85
C LYS A 24 4.18 1.82 10.39
N ALA A 25 5.30 1.10 10.21
CA ALA A 25 6.54 1.72 9.70
C ALA A 25 6.35 2.32 8.29
N TYR A 26 5.59 1.65 7.43
CA TYR A 26 5.26 2.15 6.10
C TYR A 26 4.35 3.39 6.16
N ASP A 27 3.36 3.42 7.05
CA ASP A 27 2.49 4.58 7.29
C ASP A 27 3.32 5.82 7.73
N GLU A 28 4.33 5.65 8.57
CA GLU A 28 5.23 6.75 8.95
C GLU A 28 6.06 7.27 7.76
N ALA A 29 6.49 6.38 6.85
CA ALA A 29 7.18 6.76 5.63
C ALA A 29 6.25 7.52 4.66
N VAL A 30 5.00 7.07 4.52
CA VAL A 30 3.96 7.75 3.72
C VAL A 30 3.67 9.14 4.31
N ARG A 31 3.47 9.25 5.62
CA ARG A 31 3.32 10.54 6.31
C ARG A 31 4.47 11.50 5.99
N THR A 32 5.71 11.02 6.09
CA THR A 32 6.90 11.82 5.78
C THR A 32 6.88 12.32 4.32
N ALA A 33 6.48 11.47 3.37
CA ALA A 33 6.39 11.85 1.96
C ALA A 33 5.27 12.87 1.70
N VAL A 34 4.11 12.71 2.33
CA VAL A 34 2.98 13.66 2.24
C VAL A 34 3.34 15.01 2.83
N GLU A 35 3.91 15.05 4.04
CA GLU A 35 4.36 16.30 4.69
C GLU A 35 5.41 17.04 3.84
N TYR A 36 6.30 16.30 3.16
CA TYR A 36 7.23 16.89 2.20
C TYR A 36 6.50 17.50 1.01
N ALA A 37 5.56 16.77 0.42
CA ALA A 37 4.80 17.21 -0.75
C ALA A 37 3.94 18.45 -0.43
N GLU A 38 3.32 18.52 0.75
CA GLU A 38 2.59 19.68 1.26
C GLU A 38 3.46 20.93 1.37
N ARG A 39 4.68 20.78 1.91
CA ARG A 39 5.57 21.93 2.15
C ARG A 39 6.18 22.49 0.88
N ILE A 40 6.60 21.62 -0.04
CA ILE A 40 7.32 22.03 -1.25
C ILE A 40 6.35 22.43 -2.36
N GLY A 41 5.16 21.81 -2.41
CA GLY A 41 4.29 21.87 -3.58
C GLY A 41 4.91 21.14 -4.77
N ASN A 42 4.21 21.16 -5.91
CA ASN A 42 4.64 20.52 -7.17
C ASN A 42 5.22 19.10 -6.98
N THR A 43 4.62 18.32 -6.09
CA THR A 43 5.08 16.99 -5.72
C THR A 43 3.85 16.09 -5.66
N LEU A 44 3.91 14.96 -6.39
CA LEU A 44 2.89 13.93 -6.40
C LEU A 44 3.37 12.74 -5.58
N VAL A 45 2.55 12.27 -4.65
CA VAL A 45 2.76 11.04 -3.88
C VAL A 45 1.72 10.02 -4.31
N ILE A 46 2.17 8.84 -4.72
CA ILE A 46 1.31 7.72 -5.07
C ILE A 46 1.71 6.54 -4.20
N VAL A 47 0.74 5.93 -3.54
CA VAL A 47 0.91 4.76 -2.66
C VAL A 47 0.03 3.64 -3.20
N THR A 48 0.58 2.43 -3.31
CA THR A 48 -0.17 1.23 -3.69
C THR A 48 0.61 0.00 -3.23
N ALA A 49 0.01 -1.18 -3.41
CA ALA A 49 0.71 -2.46 -3.26
C ALA A 49 0.93 -3.10 -4.64
N ASP A 50 1.87 -4.02 -4.72
CA ASP A 50 2.09 -4.87 -5.89
C ASP A 50 1.13 -6.08 -5.91
N HIS A 51 0.83 -6.65 -4.74
CA HIS A 51 -0.20 -7.67 -4.53
C HIS A 51 -0.62 -7.80 -3.06
N GLU A 52 -1.69 -8.55 -2.81
CA GLU A 52 -2.03 -9.03 -1.47
C GLU A 52 -1.30 -10.36 -1.20
N THR A 53 -0.89 -10.58 0.04
CA THR A 53 -0.22 -11.81 0.48
C THR A 53 -0.86 -12.33 1.76
N GLY A 54 -1.08 -13.65 1.81
CA GLY A 54 -1.53 -14.34 3.01
C GLY A 54 -3.03 -14.65 3.04
N GLY A 55 -3.82 -13.97 2.19
CA GLY A 55 -5.27 -14.06 2.22
C GLY A 55 -5.82 -13.69 3.59
N LEU A 56 -5.36 -12.56 4.14
CA LEU A 56 -5.74 -12.08 5.47
C LEU A 56 -7.24 -11.73 5.50
N GLN A 57 -7.97 -12.26 6.48
CA GLN A 57 -9.39 -11.98 6.65
C GLN A 57 -9.65 -11.16 7.91
N TYR A 58 -10.37 -10.06 7.76
CA TYR A 58 -10.89 -9.26 8.86
C TYR A 58 -12.42 -9.24 8.80
N ASN A 59 -13.06 -9.77 9.83
CA ASN A 59 -14.51 -9.89 9.98
C ASN A 59 -15.03 -9.10 11.19
N GLY A 60 -14.30 -8.08 11.64
CA GLY A 60 -14.67 -7.25 12.79
C GLY A 60 -14.07 -7.70 14.12
N GLU A 61 -12.94 -8.40 14.06
CA GLU A 61 -12.15 -8.81 15.22
C GLU A 61 -11.74 -7.58 16.07
N THR A 62 -11.83 -7.69 17.40
CA THR A 62 -11.25 -6.70 18.30
C THR A 62 -9.73 -6.88 18.39
N ALA A 63 -9.01 -5.92 18.98
CA ALA A 63 -7.56 -6.01 19.16
C ALA A 63 -7.12 -7.33 19.85
N ASP A 64 -7.85 -7.77 20.87
CA ASP A 64 -7.56 -9.01 21.60
C ASP A 64 -7.86 -10.29 20.81
N MET A 65 -8.59 -10.19 19.69
CA MET A 65 -8.93 -11.30 18.81
C MET A 65 -7.93 -11.45 17.67
N LEU A 66 -7.04 -10.48 17.43
CA LEU A 66 -6.06 -10.52 16.35
C LEU A 66 -5.04 -11.63 16.60
N ASN A 67 -4.90 -12.53 15.63
CA ASN A 67 -3.93 -13.63 15.69
C ASN A 67 -3.59 -14.16 14.28
N ASP A 68 -2.50 -14.93 14.20
CA ASP A 68 -1.98 -15.51 12.95
C ASP A 68 -2.97 -16.42 12.21
N GLY A 69 -3.99 -16.95 12.91
CA GLY A 69 -5.06 -17.77 12.33
C GLY A 69 -6.01 -17.00 11.40
N MET A 70 -5.86 -15.68 11.29
CA MET A 70 -6.61 -14.85 10.35
C MET A 70 -6.11 -14.97 8.89
N TYR A 71 -4.92 -15.52 8.69
CA TYR A 71 -4.39 -15.84 7.37
C TYR A 71 -4.95 -17.16 6.84
N THR A 72 -5.23 -17.21 5.54
CA THR A 72 -5.77 -18.41 4.89
C THR A 72 -4.72 -19.20 4.11
N ARG A 73 -3.54 -18.62 3.86
CA ARG A 73 -2.43 -19.24 3.11
C ARG A 73 -1.13 -18.49 3.36
N GLY A 74 0.01 -19.08 2.97
CA GLY A 74 1.33 -18.42 2.97
C GLY A 74 1.78 -17.99 1.57
N SER A 75 0.88 -17.52 0.73
CA SER A 75 1.16 -17.14 -0.67
C SER A 75 0.35 -15.93 -1.11
N HIS A 76 0.69 -15.34 -2.26
CA HIS A 76 -0.02 -14.20 -2.82
C HIS A 76 -1.49 -14.51 -3.12
N SER A 77 -2.32 -13.48 -3.20
CA SER A 77 -3.64 -13.51 -3.81
C SER A 77 -3.83 -12.55 -4.96
N SER A 78 -4.93 -12.78 -5.68
CA SER A 78 -5.36 -11.96 -6.80
C SER A 78 -6.41 -10.92 -6.37
N ALA A 79 -6.53 -10.64 -5.06
CA ALA A 79 -7.38 -9.57 -4.60
C ALA A 79 -6.87 -8.24 -5.17
N ASN A 80 -7.80 -7.35 -5.56
CA ASN A 80 -7.44 -6.00 -5.91
C ASN A 80 -6.84 -5.30 -4.70
N VAL A 81 -5.79 -4.50 -4.94
CA VAL A 81 -5.13 -3.70 -3.91
C VAL A 81 -5.53 -2.23 -4.04
N PRO A 82 -5.56 -1.47 -2.93
CA PRO A 82 -5.86 -0.06 -2.99
C PRO A 82 -4.72 0.73 -3.65
N TYR A 83 -5.07 1.89 -4.17
CA TYR A 83 -4.11 2.95 -4.50
C TYR A 83 -4.58 4.25 -3.83
N PHE A 84 -3.62 5.09 -3.46
CA PHE A 84 -3.85 6.40 -2.86
C PHE A 84 -2.99 7.42 -3.60
N VAL A 85 -3.54 8.62 -3.79
CA VAL A 85 -2.86 9.71 -4.49
C VAL A 85 -2.98 10.98 -3.66
N PHE A 86 -1.87 11.67 -3.50
CA PHE A 86 -1.79 12.97 -2.85
C PHE A 86 -0.98 13.93 -3.72
N GLY A 87 -1.51 15.14 -3.91
CA GLY A 87 -0.91 16.18 -4.75
C GLY A 87 -1.89 16.73 -5.78
N ASP A 88 -1.57 17.88 -6.35
CA ASP A 88 -2.37 18.51 -7.40
C ASP A 88 -2.01 17.92 -8.77
N ILE A 89 -2.99 17.30 -9.42
CA ILE A 89 -2.83 16.70 -10.73
C ILE A 89 -4.15 16.72 -11.48
N ASP A 90 -4.10 17.16 -12.75
CA ASP A 90 -5.21 17.05 -13.68
C ASP A 90 -5.23 15.64 -14.30
N TYR A 91 -5.77 14.68 -13.54
CA TYR A 91 -5.92 13.28 -13.97
C TYR A 91 -7.20 12.68 -13.40
N GLU A 92 -7.97 11.99 -14.25
CA GLU A 92 -9.18 11.30 -13.85
C GLU A 92 -8.86 9.88 -13.37
N PHE A 93 -9.05 9.63 -12.08
CA PHE A 93 -8.86 8.32 -11.46
C PHE A 93 -10.17 7.52 -11.48
N ALA A 94 -10.08 6.23 -11.82
CA ALA A 94 -11.22 5.31 -11.81
C ALA A 94 -11.16 4.38 -10.60
N ASP A 95 -12.31 3.93 -10.10
CA ASP A 95 -12.39 3.06 -8.91
C ASP A 95 -11.51 1.81 -8.99
N VAL A 96 -11.37 1.22 -10.20
CA VAL A 96 -10.50 0.09 -10.48
C VAL A 96 -9.67 0.37 -11.72
N MET A 97 -8.36 0.19 -11.60
CA MET A 97 -7.41 0.42 -12.69
C MET A 97 -6.35 -0.68 -12.71
N ASP A 98 -5.90 -1.06 -13.92
CA ASP A 98 -4.79 -2.01 -14.10
C ASP A 98 -3.45 -1.37 -13.75
N ASN A 99 -2.62 -2.03 -12.94
CA ASN A 99 -1.40 -1.45 -12.36
C ASN A 99 -0.41 -0.83 -13.39
N THR A 100 -0.51 -1.16 -14.68
CA THR A 100 0.29 -0.51 -15.72
C THR A 100 0.05 1.00 -15.83
N TRP A 101 -1.11 1.50 -15.36
CA TRP A 101 -1.42 2.94 -15.32
C TRP A 101 -0.37 3.73 -14.55
N LEU A 102 0.17 3.18 -13.46
CA LEU A 102 1.11 3.87 -12.58
C LEU A 102 2.36 4.32 -13.33
N SER A 103 2.95 3.40 -14.09
CA SER A 103 4.14 3.70 -14.90
C SER A 103 3.87 4.76 -15.97
N ARG A 104 2.67 4.76 -16.55
CA ARG A 104 2.26 5.73 -17.57
C ARG A 104 2.05 7.10 -16.96
N LEU A 105 1.41 7.18 -15.79
CA LEU A 105 1.20 8.44 -15.08
C LEU A 105 2.54 9.04 -14.64
N CYS A 106 3.40 8.26 -13.97
CA CYS A 106 4.72 8.72 -13.55
C CYS A 106 5.53 9.27 -14.73
N ARG A 107 5.49 8.61 -15.89
CA ARG A 107 6.13 9.11 -17.10
C ARG A 107 5.52 10.44 -17.57
N ALA A 108 4.20 10.55 -17.60
CA ALA A 108 3.51 11.75 -18.06
C ALA A 108 3.84 12.98 -17.20
N VAL A 109 3.79 12.85 -15.87
CA VAL A 109 4.00 13.98 -14.95
C VAL A 109 5.46 14.42 -14.82
N LEU A 110 6.41 13.52 -15.03
CA LEU A 110 7.85 13.85 -14.98
C LEU A 110 8.38 14.42 -16.29
N SER A 111 7.64 14.28 -17.39
CA SER A 111 8.03 14.78 -18.72
C SER A 111 7.43 16.15 -19.06
N ALA A 112 6.61 16.71 -18.17
CA ALA A 112 5.97 18.01 -18.30
C ALA A 112 6.88 19.12 -17.73
#